data_AF-A0A059LA68-F1
#
_entry.id   AF-A0A059LA68-F1
#
_cell.length_a   1.000
_cell.length_b   1.000
_cell.length_c   1.000
_cell.angle_alpha   90.00
_cell.angle_beta   90.00
_cell.angle_gamma   90.00
#
_symmetry.space_group_name_H-M   'P 1'
#
loop_
_entity.id
_entity.type
_entity.pdbx_description
1 polymer ?
#
loop_
_entity_poly.entity_id
_entity_poly.type
_entity_poly.pdbx_seq_one_letter_code
_entity_poly.pdbx_strand_id
1 'polypeptide(L)'
;EVEASGDDLSAMIYNFLDALLFKFHTESLVCTSMTVEHFDREGLRIRVKGSGEPFDASRHERGTEIKAITHSLIEVQEQGGETHVRVLVDI
;
A
#
# COMPACT_ATOMS: atom_id res chain seq x y z
N GLU A 1 -0.38 7.56 9.24
CA GLU A 1 0.49 6.42 9.62
C GLU A 1 -0.29 5.14 9.40
N VAL A 2 0.37 4.09 8.90
CA VAL A 2 -0.19 2.77 8.64
C VAL A 2 0.77 1.73 9.21
N GLU A 3 0.24 0.78 9.96
CA GLU A 3 0.95 -0.40 10.42
C GLU A 3 0.25 -1.65 9.89
N ALA A 4 1.03 -2.62 9.44
CA ALA A 4 0.52 -3.89 8.98
C ALA A 4 1.46 -5.03 9.35
N SER A 5 0.87 -6.21 9.50
CA SER A 5 1.58 -7.48 9.74
C SER A 5 0.93 -8.59 8.93
N GLY A 6 1.65 -9.67 8.66
CA GLY A 6 1.08 -10.84 8.00
C GLY A 6 1.80 -12.14 8.36
N ASP A 7 1.19 -13.25 7.97
CA ASP A 7 1.76 -14.60 8.17
C ASP A 7 2.88 -14.92 7.18
N ASP A 8 2.93 -14.21 6.07
CA ASP A 8 4.03 -14.18 5.10
C ASP A 8 4.19 -12.77 4.51
N LEU A 9 5.21 -12.59 3.66
CA LEU A 9 5.52 -11.30 3.06
C LEU A 9 4.39 -10.79 2.15
N SER A 10 3.72 -11.69 1.43
CA SER A 10 2.60 -11.35 0.55
C SER A 10 1.38 -10.90 1.34
N ALA A 11 1.08 -11.58 2.45
CA ALA A 11 0.01 -11.23 3.38
C ALA A 11 0.29 -9.89 4.07
N MET A 12 1.53 -9.63 4.47
CA MET A 12 1.91 -8.33 5.04
C MET A 12 1.73 -7.20 4.02
N ILE A 13 2.14 -7.41 2.76
CA ILE A 13 1.94 -6.44 1.66
C ILE A 13 0.46 -6.23 1.39
N TYR A 14 -0.34 -7.30 1.35
CA TYR A 14 -1.79 -7.22 1.20
C TYR A 14 -2.40 -6.33 2.28
N ASN A 15 -2.15 -6.66 3.55
CA ASN A 15 -2.72 -5.94 4.70
C ASN A 15 -2.28 -4.47 4.71
N PHE A 16 -1.04 -4.19 4.30
CA PHE A 16 -0.54 -2.82 4.15
C PHE A 16 -1.29 -2.02 3.09
N LEU A 17 -1.45 -2.59 1.88
CA LEU A 17 -2.14 -1.93 0.77
C LEU A 17 -3.64 -1.77 1.05
N ASP A 18 -4.27 -2.76 1.68
CA ASP A 18 -5.68 -2.71 2.06
C ASP A 18 -5.93 -1.62 3.12
N ALA A 19 -5.06 -1.53 4.13
CA ALA A 19 -5.13 -0.45 5.13
C ALA A 19 -4.92 0.94 4.51
N LEU A 20 -4.05 1.07 3.50
CA LEU A 20 -3.89 2.31 2.74
C LEU A 20 -5.15 2.66 1.93
N LEU A 21 -5.73 1.68 1.24
CA LEU A 21 -6.96 1.87 0.46
C LEU A 21 -8.14 2.28 1.36
N PHE A 22 -8.26 1.63 2.52
CA PHE A 22 -9.25 1.98 3.53
C PHE A 22 -9.10 3.44 3.99
N LYS A 23 -7.87 3.90 4.24
CA LYS A 23 -7.61 5.30 4.60
C LYS A 23 -7.96 6.27 3.49
N PHE A 24 -7.65 5.93 2.24
CA PHE A 24 -8.04 6.74 1.10
C PHE A 24 -9.57 6.91 1.04
N HIS A 25 -10.35 5.83 1.19
CA HIS A 25 -11.81 5.89 1.13
C HIS A 25 -12.45 6.60 2.33
N THR A 26 -11.88 6.48 3.53
CA THR A 26 -12.44 7.07 4.75
C THR A 26 -12.05 8.52 4.96
N GLU A 27 -10.81 8.90 4.62
CA GLU A 27 -10.28 10.23 4.88
C GLU A 27 -10.22 11.10 3.61
N SER A 28 -10.52 10.54 2.42
CA SER A 28 -10.36 11.20 1.12
C SER A 28 -8.96 11.80 0.94
N LEU A 29 -7.94 11.21 1.57
CA LEU A 29 -6.57 11.70 1.58
C LEU A 29 -5.75 11.06 0.47
N VAL A 30 -5.28 11.86 -0.48
CA VAL A 30 -4.35 11.41 -1.52
C VAL A 30 -2.94 11.39 -0.94
N CYS A 31 -2.40 10.20 -0.69
CA CYS A 31 -1.01 10.03 -0.30
C CYS A 31 -0.08 10.32 -1.49
N THR A 32 0.76 11.34 -1.39
CA THR A 32 1.73 11.72 -2.43
C THR A 32 3.13 11.18 -2.17
N SER A 33 3.45 10.91 -0.90
CA SER A 33 4.73 10.32 -0.50
C SER A 33 4.56 9.44 0.73
N MET A 34 5.42 8.44 0.84
CA MET A 34 5.44 7.53 1.98
C MET A 34 6.88 7.22 2.37
N THR A 35 7.11 7.12 3.67
CA THR A 35 8.40 6.72 4.24
C THR A 35 8.16 5.50 5.12
N VAL A 36 8.92 4.43 4.86
CA VAL A 36 8.94 3.25 5.73
C VAL A 36 9.75 3.62 6.97
N GLU A 37 9.11 3.66 8.12
CA GLU A 37 9.75 3.97 9.40
C GLU A 37 10.32 2.71 10.06
N HIS A 38 9.67 1.57 9.83
CA HIS A 38 10.12 0.28 10.35
C HIS A 38 9.73 -0.84 9.38
N PHE A 39 10.68 -1.72 9.09
CA PHE A 39 10.47 -2.93 8.31
C PHE A 39 11.16 -4.09 9.00
N ASP A 40 10.36 -5.00 9.54
CA ASP A 40 10.83 -6.24 10.15
C ASP A 40 10.39 -7.41 9.30
N ARG A 41 11.39 -8.04 8.67
CA ARG A 41 11.18 -9.17 7.78
C ARG A 41 10.95 -10.47 8.53
N GLU A 42 11.52 -10.63 9.73
CA GLU A 42 11.36 -11.87 10.52
C GLU A 42 10.01 -11.87 11.24
N GLY A 43 9.63 -10.73 11.82
CA GLY A 43 8.32 -10.52 12.43
C GLY A 43 7.22 -10.15 11.43
N LEU A 44 7.55 -10.06 10.13
CA LEU A 44 6.64 -9.74 9.02
C LEU A 44 5.74 -8.53 9.34
N ARG A 45 6.39 -7.44 9.74
CA ARG A 45 5.75 -6.19 10.19
C ARG A 45 6.32 -4.98 9.47
N ILE A 46 5.44 -4.08 9.08
CA ILE A 46 5.79 -2.81 8.45
C ILE A 46 5.05 -1.65 9.12
N ARG A 47 5.77 -0.55 9.34
CA ARG A 47 5.22 0.75 9.74
C ARG A 47 5.61 1.78 8.69
N VAL A 48 4.62 2.49 8.18
CA VAL A 48 4.78 3.49 7.13
C VAL A 48 4.09 4.78 7.52
N LYS A 49 4.80 5.88 7.32
CA LYS A 49 4.26 7.23 7.44
C LYS A 49 4.02 7.81 6.06
N GLY A 50 2.74 7.94 5.70
CA GLY A 50 2.30 8.66 4.51
C GLY A 50 2.14 10.15 4.77
N SER A 51 2.47 10.97 3.77
CA SER A 51 2.15 12.40 3.68
C SER A 51 1.37 12.65 2.39
N GLY A 52 0.42 13.58 2.44
CA GLY A 52 -0.51 13.82 1.35
C GLY A 52 -1.42 15.01 1.60
N GLU A 53 -2.41 15.18 0.73
CA GLU A 53 -3.42 16.22 0.84
C GLU A 53 -4.83 15.66 0.56
N PRO A 54 -5.90 16.30 1.06
CA PRO A 54 -7.26 15.93 0.70
C PRO A 54 -7.47 15.99 -0.82
N PHE A 55 -8.23 15.04 -1.35
CA PHE A 55 -8.56 15.00 -2.77
C PHE A 55 -9.31 16.27 -3.20
N ASP A 56 -8.75 16.97 -4.18
CA ASP A 56 -9.33 18.14 -4.82
C ASP A 56 -9.57 17.84 -6.31
N ALA A 57 -10.84 17.74 -6.70
CA ALA A 57 -11.27 17.42 -8.07
C ALA A 57 -10.87 18.48 -9.12
N SER A 58 -10.50 19.69 -8.70
CA SER A 58 -10.06 20.76 -9.61
C SER A 58 -8.57 20.67 -9.96
N ARG A 59 -7.78 20.03 -9.08
CA ARG A 59 -6.31 19.92 -9.20
C ARG A 59 -5.83 18.50 -9.51
N HIS A 60 -6.53 17.49 -8.99
CA HIS A 60 -6.13 16.09 -9.13
C HIS A 60 -6.86 15.43 -10.31
N GLU A 61 -6.08 14.81 -11.19
CA GLU A 61 -6.62 14.03 -12.29
C GLU A 61 -7.35 12.80 -11.76
N ARG A 62 -8.59 12.60 -12.21
CA ARG A 62 -9.38 11.42 -11.86
C ARG A 62 -8.95 10.28 -12.77
N GLY A 63 -8.03 9.46 -12.25
CA GLY A 63 -7.70 8.17 -12.85
C GLY A 63 -8.80 7.13 -12.62
N THR A 64 -8.41 5.87 -12.61
CA THR A 64 -9.32 4.77 -12.26
C THR A 64 -9.28 4.53 -10.75
N GLU A 65 -10.46 4.46 -10.13
CA GLU A 65 -10.60 4.13 -8.71
C GLU A 65 -10.26 2.65 -8.50
N ILE A 66 -9.51 2.35 -7.43
CA ILE A 66 -9.23 0.98 -7.02
C ILE A 66 -10.30 0.57 -6.01
N LYS A 67 -11.07 -0.48 -6.31
CA LYS A 67 -12.13 -0.97 -5.43
C LYS A 67 -11.62 -1.89 -4.33
N ALA A 68 -10.64 -2.73 -4.67
CA ALA A 68 -10.09 -3.72 -3.74
C ALA A 68 -8.68 -4.14 -4.13
N ILE A 69 -7.89 -4.48 -3.11
CA ILE A 69 -6.67 -5.26 -3.29
C ILE A 69 -7.08 -6.73 -3.42
N THR A 70 -6.54 -7.47 -4.39
CA THR A 70 -6.88 -8.88 -4.57
C THR A 70 -5.82 -9.80 -3.98
N HIS A 71 -6.23 -10.88 -3.33
CA HIS A 71 -5.32 -11.95 -2.93
C HIS A 71 -4.85 -12.82 -4.10
N SER A 72 -5.44 -12.65 -5.28
CA SER A 72 -5.23 -13.51 -6.44
C SER A 72 -3.81 -13.43 -6.99
N LEU A 73 -3.12 -12.30 -6.84
CA LEU A 73 -1.72 -12.16 -7.24
C LEU A 73 -1.00 -11.05 -6.47
N ILE A 74 -0.12 -11.46 -5.56
CA ILE A 74 0.95 -10.65 -4.97
C ILE A 74 2.25 -11.41 -5.19
N GLU A 75 3.12 -10.86 -6.03
CA GLU A 75 4.42 -11.42 -6.34
C GLU A 75 5.52 -10.52 -5.79
N VAL A 76 6.45 -11.10 -5.04
CA VAL A 76 7.66 -10.43 -4.58
C VAL A 76 8.87 -11.10 -5.22
N GLN A 77 9.61 -10.35 -6.02
CA GLN A 77 10.79 -10.82 -6.75
C GLN A 77 12.02 -10.04 -6.28
N GLU A 78 13.00 -10.75 -5.74
CA GLU A 78 14.24 -10.16 -5.25
C GLU A 78 15.37 -10.47 -6.24
N GLN A 79 15.91 -9.45 -6.91
CA GLN A 79 16.98 -9.60 -7.90
C GLN A 79 18.00 -8.47 -7.77
N GLY A 80 19.29 -8.82 -7.70
CA GLY A 80 20.38 -7.85 -7.81
C GLY A 80 20.42 -6.77 -6.72
N GLY A 81 19.83 -7.03 -5.55
CA GLY A 81 19.71 -6.02 -4.47
C GLY A 81 18.45 -5.15 -4.57
N GLU A 82 17.60 -5.39 -5.56
CA GLU A 82 16.29 -4.76 -5.69
C GLU A 82 15.17 -5.75 -5.38
N THR A 83 14.07 -5.23 -4.83
CA THR A 83 12.84 -5.97 -4.59
C THR A 83 11.72 -5.38 -5.44
N HIS A 84 11.19 -6.18 -6.34
CA HIS A 84 10.08 -5.83 -7.22
C HIS A 84 8.81 -6.48 -6.68
N VAL A 85 7.79 -5.68 -6.41
CA VAL A 85 6.48 -6.14 -5.94
C VAL A 85 5.44 -5.88 -7.02
N ARG A 86 4.69 -6.92 -7.41
CA ARG A 86 3.56 -6.83 -8.34
C ARG A 86 2.28 -7.25 -7.64
N VAL A 87 1.23 -6.43 -7.78
CA VAL A 87 -0.07 -6.65 -7.15
C VAL A 87 -1.17 -6.46 -8.19
N LEU A 88 -2.11 -7.40 -8.26
CA LEU A 88 -3.35 -7.20 -9.01
C LEU A 88 -4.41 -6.55 -8.13
N VAL A 89 -5.05 -5.53 -8.67
CA VAL A 89 -6.11 -4.76 -8.02
C VAL A 89 -7.39 -4.82 -8.84
N ASP A 90 -8.52 -4.73 -8.16
CA ASP A 90 -9.83 -4.59 -8.78
C ASP A 90 -10.17 -3.09 -8.91
N ILE A 91 -10.77 -2.72 -10.04
CA ILE A 91 -11.06 -1.33 -10.44
C ILE A 91 -12.53 -1.13 -10.78
#